data_AF-F9X506-F1
#
_entry.id   AF-F9X506-F1
#
_cell.length_a   1.000
_cell.length_b   1.000
_cell.length_c   1.000
_cell.angle_alpha   90.00
_cell.angle_beta   90.00
_cell.angle_gamma   90.00
#
_symmetry.space_group_name_H-M   'P 1'
#
loop_
_entity.id
_entity.type
_entity.pdbx_description
1 polymer ?
#
loop_
_entity_poly.entity_id
_entity_poly.type
_entity_poly.pdbx_seq_one_letter_code
_entity_poly.pdbx_strand_id
1 'polypeptide(L)'
;MAAAAGADVSALGQIVPSKTKPPTVCVFCGASPGTSPAHLAAARELAHTFHKHGIRLVYGGGTVGVMGEIAKTLVSLAGPDAVHGVIPEALLQYERSNREDGLGEEKVQKLIDEDVYGRFTVVKDMHTRKQMMAREVIESGPGGGFVALSGGYGTLEELMEVVTWNQLGIHERGVVLYNVEGYWDGILKWVN
;
A
#
# COMPACT_ATOMS: atom_id res chain seq x y z
N MET A 1 1.13 -36.22 -46.90
CA MET A 1 2.39 -35.47 -46.83
C MET A 1 2.02 -34.02 -46.56
N ALA A 2 2.30 -33.55 -45.34
CA ALA A 2 1.81 -32.29 -44.79
C ALA A 2 2.58 -31.08 -45.35
N ALA A 3 1.88 -29.98 -45.61
CA ALA A 3 2.47 -28.65 -45.71
C ALA A 3 1.91 -27.82 -44.53
N ALA A 4 2.78 -27.44 -43.61
CA ALA A 4 2.46 -26.62 -42.45
C ALA A 4 2.27 -25.16 -42.89
N ALA A 5 1.09 -24.61 -42.65
CA ALA A 5 0.82 -23.18 -42.74
C ALA A 5 1.36 -22.48 -41.48
N GLY A 6 2.10 -21.40 -41.66
CA GLY A 6 2.67 -20.59 -40.58
C GLY A 6 1.59 -20.05 -39.66
N ALA A 7 1.83 -20.18 -38.35
CA ALA A 7 1.00 -19.52 -37.34
C ALA A 7 1.24 -18.01 -37.41
N ASP A 8 0.18 -17.28 -37.72
CA ASP A 8 0.12 -15.84 -37.66
C ASP A 8 0.32 -15.37 -36.21
N VAL A 9 1.42 -14.66 -35.98
CA VAL A 9 1.80 -14.07 -34.69
C VAL A 9 1.04 -12.77 -34.39
N SER A 10 0.00 -12.43 -35.16
CA SER A 10 -0.83 -11.24 -34.98
C SER A 10 -1.79 -11.28 -33.77
N ALA A 11 -1.85 -12.37 -33.00
CA ALA A 11 -2.78 -12.56 -31.89
C ALA A 11 -2.22 -12.21 -30.49
N LEU A 12 -1.17 -11.40 -30.38
CA LEU A 12 -0.84 -10.75 -29.11
C LEU A 12 -1.76 -9.54 -28.93
N GLY A 13 -2.98 -9.84 -28.47
CA GLY A 13 -4.03 -8.88 -28.20
C GLY A 13 -3.51 -7.72 -27.36
N GLN A 14 -3.62 -6.51 -27.92
CA GLN A 14 -3.44 -5.27 -27.21
C GLN A 14 -4.34 -5.27 -25.98
N ILE A 15 -3.73 -5.10 -24.79
CA ILE A 15 -4.47 -4.78 -23.57
C ILE A 15 -5.05 -3.39 -23.80
N VAL A 16 -6.31 -3.33 -24.23
CA VAL A 16 -7.07 -2.08 -24.31
C VAL A 16 -7.27 -1.60 -22.86
N PRO A 17 -6.77 -0.41 -22.44
CA PRO A 17 -7.03 0.08 -21.10
C PRO A 17 -8.53 0.34 -20.96
N SER A 18 -9.16 -0.35 -20.01
CA SER A 18 -10.53 -0.07 -19.59
C SER A 18 -10.66 1.41 -19.20
N LYS A 19 -11.76 2.07 -19.59
CA LYS A 19 -12.12 3.46 -19.22
C LYS A 19 -12.40 3.67 -17.72
N THR A 20 -12.17 2.67 -16.88
CA THR A 20 -12.39 2.73 -15.43
C THR A 20 -11.10 3.09 -14.70
N LYS A 21 -11.19 3.91 -13.63
CA LYS A 21 -10.04 4.15 -12.73
C LYS A 21 -9.43 2.81 -12.31
N PRO A 22 -8.09 2.70 -12.16
CA PRO A 22 -7.46 1.47 -11.70
C PRO A 22 -7.90 1.13 -10.26
N PRO A 23 -7.87 -0.16 -9.87
CA PRO A 23 -8.07 -0.56 -8.49
C PRO A 23 -6.96 0.03 -7.60
N THR A 24 -7.33 0.55 -6.44
CA THR A 24 -6.38 0.97 -5.41
C THR A 24 -6.57 0.12 -4.17
N VAL A 25 -5.47 -0.38 -3.61
CA VAL A 25 -5.45 -1.11 -2.35
C VAL A 25 -4.72 -0.29 -1.30
N CYS A 26 -5.37 -0.10 -0.15
CA CYS A 26 -4.72 0.46 1.03
C CYS A 26 -4.03 -0.65 1.81
N VAL A 27 -2.73 -0.49 2.07
CA VAL A 27 -1.96 -1.46 2.86
C VAL A 27 -1.58 -0.87 4.21
N PHE A 28 -2.17 -1.41 5.27
CA PHE A 28 -1.76 -1.16 6.64
C PHE A 28 -0.65 -2.15 7.03
N CYS A 29 0.46 -1.65 7.54
CA CYS A 29 1.62 -2.49 7.85
C CYS A 29 2.57 -1.79 8.84
N GLY A 30 3.47 -2.58 9.45
CA GLY A 30 4.44 -2.07 10.41
C GLY A 30 5.54 -1.20 9.80
N ALA A 31 5.95 -0.17 10.55
CA ALA A 31 7.17 0.60 10.28
C ALA A 31 8.46 -0.18 10.62
N SER A 32 8.35 -1.31 11.32
CA SER A 32 9.46 -2.22 11.62
C SER A 32 9.49 -3.39 10.62
N PRO A 33 10.67 -4.01 10.37
CA PRO A 33 10.78 -5.14 9.44
C PRO A 33 10.18 -6.46 9.97
N GLY A 34 9.88 -6.53 11.26
CA GLY A 34 9.50 -7.78 11.94
C GLY A 34 10.71 -8.59 12.41
N THR A 35 10.45 -9.71 13.07
CA THR A 35 11.48 -10.62 13.61
C THR A 35 11.87 -11.74 12.64
N SER A 36 11.03 -12.02 11.64
CA SER A 36 11.25 -12.99 10.57
C SER A 36 11.42 -12.30 9.20
N PRO A 37 12.34 -12.74 8.34
CA PRO A 37 12.47 -12.21 6.98
C PRO A 37 11.22 -12.45 6.11
N ALA A 38 10.33 -13.36 6.53
CA ALA A 38 9.09 -13.67 5.82
C ALA A 38 8.18 -12.43 5.67
N HIS A 39 8.18 -11.50 6.63
CA HIS A 39 7.32 -10.30 6.57
C HIS A 39 7.73 -9.35 5.44
N LEU A 40 9.03 -9.13 5.26
CA LEU A 40 9.54 -8.34 4.14
C LEU A 40 9.38 -9.08 2.80
N ALA A 41 9.50 -10.41 2.80
CA ALA A 41 9.25 -11.22 1.61
C ALA A 41 7.78 -11.11 1.15
N ALA A 42 6.83 -11.19 2.08
CA ALA A 42 5.41 -11.01 1.79
C ALA A 42 5.09 -9.61 1.25
N ALA A 43 5.75 -8.56 1.77
CA ALA A 43 5.63 -7.20 1.25
C ALA A 43 6.06 -7.10 -0.23
N ARG A 44 7.21 -7.71 -0.58
CA ARG A 44 7.69 -7.78 -1.96
C ARG A 44 6.73 -8.57 -2.85
N GLU A 45 6.29 -9.73 -2.40
CA GLU A 45 5.35 -10.58 -3.15
C GLU A 45 4.03 -9.86 -3.43
N LEU A 46 3.51 -9.14 -2.45
CA LEU A 46 2.30 -8.34 -2.60
C LEU A 46 2.50 -7.21 -3.63
N ALA A 47 3.65 -6.51 -3.61
CA ALA A 47 3.98 -5.51 -4.62
C ALA A 47 4.08 -6.10 -6.04
N HIS A 48 4.70 -7.27 -6.21
CA HIS A 48 4.73 -7.97 -7.49
C HIS A 48 3.32 -8.34 -7.98
N THR A 49 2.47 -8.78 -7.07
CA THR A 49 1.06 -9.08 -7.37
C THR A 49 0.32 -7.81 -7.79
N PHE A 50 0.53 -6.69 -7.12
CA PHE A 50 -0.08 -5.41 -7.50
C PHE A 50 0.33 -4.97 -8.89
N HIS A 51 1.63 -5.01 -9.20
CA HIS A 51 2.13 -4.68 -10.53
C HIS A 51 1.51 -5.58 -11.62
N LYS A 52 1.51 -6.90 -11.40
CA LYS A 52 0.94 -7.88 -12.33
C LYS A 52 -0.54 -7.60 -12.66
N HIS A 53 -1.30 -7.10 -11.68
CA HIS A 53 -2.73 -6.85 -11.82
C HIS A 53 -3.10 -5.38 -12.06
N GLY A 54 -2.11 -4.49 -12.25
CA GLY A 54 -2.36 -3.06 -12.46
C GLY A 54 -3.01 -2.36 -11.26
N ILE A 55 -2.74 -2.85 -10.05
CA ILE A 55 -3.24 -2.30 -8.78
C ILE A 55 -2.31 -1.19 -8.30
N ARG A 56 -2.90 -0.08 -7.86
CA ARG A 56 -2.20 1.01 -7.17
C ARG A 56 -2.16 0.79 -5.67
N LEU A 57 -1.12 1.30 -5.03
CA LEU A 57 -0.94 1.26 -3.58
C LEU A 57 -1.24 2.64 -2.98
N VAL A 58 -2.10 2.67 -1.96
CA VAL A 58 -2.12 3.77 -0.99
C VAL A 58 -1.65 3.25 0.37
N TYR A 59 -0.84 4.01 1.09
CA TYR A 59 -0.23 3.54 2.33
C TYR A 59 0.15 4.69 3.27
N GLY A 60 0.72 4.31 4.42
CA GLY A 60 1.05 5.24 5.49
C GLY A 60 2.23 6.18 5.26
N GLY A 61 2.95 6.06 4.13
CA GLY A 61 4.03 6.98 3.73
C GLY A 61 5.39 6.79 4.41
N GLY A 62 5.58 5.71 5.17
CA GLY A 62 6.86 5.41 5.84
C GLY A 62 7.88 4.74 4.92
N THR A 63 9.16 5.08 5.07
CA THR A 63 10.27 4.62 4.21
C THR A 63 11.02 3.40 4.75
N VAL A 64 10.62 2.88 5.91
CA VAL A 64 11.29 1.80 6.64
C VAL A 64 10.37 0.60 6.88
N GLY A 65 10.96 -0.54 7.23
CA GLY A 65 10.24 -1.77 7.57
C GLY A 65 9.40 -2.33 6.43
N VAL A 66 8.31 -3.01 6.79
CA VAL A 66 7.35 -3.59 5.83
C VAL A 66 6.76 -2.50 4.93
N MET A 67 6.52 -1.32 5.50
CA MET A 67 5.95 -0.16 4.82
C MET A 67 6.85 0.36 3.68
N GLY A 68 8.13 0.59 3.97
CA GLY A 68 9.09 1.00 2.94
C GLY A 68 9.34 -0.09 1.89
N GLU A 69 9.31 -1.37 2.30
CA GLU A 69 9.57 -2.50 1.42
C GLU A 69 8.51 -2.65 0.32
N ILE A 70 7.22 -2.58 0.66
CA ILE A 70 6.16 -2.69 -0.35
C ILE A 70 6.17 -1.49 -1.29
N ALA A 71 6.34 -0.28 -0.75
CA ALA A 71 6.38 0.96 -1.54
C ALA A 71 7.53 0.95 -2.53
N LYS A 72 8.76 0.72 -2.06
CA LYS A 72 9.94 0.72 -2.94
C LYS A 72 9.89 -0.35 -4.01
N THR A 73 9.36 -1.53 -3.66
CA THR A 73 9.25 -2.64 -4.62
C THR A 73 8.25 -2.27 -5.71
N LEU A 74 7.08 -1.74 -5.37
CA LEU A 74 6.08 -1.37 -6.37
C LEU A 74 6.54 -0.20 -7.25
N VAL A 75 7.20 0.82 -6.68
CA VAL A 75 7.77 1.92 -7.47
C VAL A 75 8.81 1.40 -8.46
N SER A 76 9.71 0.49 -8.03
CA SER A 76 10.70 -0.10 -8.93
C SER A 76 10.11 -0.88 -10.11
N LEU A 77 8.87 -1.37 -9.97
CA LEU A 77 8.17 -2.15 -10.97
C LEU A 77 7.26 -1.31 -11.87
N ALA A 78 6.61 -0.28 -11.31
CA ALA A 78 5.49 0.42 -11.94
C ALA A 78 5.63 1.95 -11.98
N GLY A 79 6.70 2.49 -11.40
CA GLY A 79 6.97 3.93 -11.31
C GLY A 79 6.30 4.63 -10.11
N PRO A 80 6.67 5.89 -9.84
CA PRO A 80 6.20 6.64 -8.67
C PRO A 80 4.69 6.82 -8.60
N ASP A 81 4.02 6.91 -9.75
CA ASP A 81 2.57 7.12 -9.84
C ASP A 81 1.74 5.91 -9.38
N ALA A 82 2.35 4.73 -9.27
CA ALA A 82 1.70 3.52 -8.77
C ALA A 82 1.52 3.52 -7.24
N VAL A 83 2.20 4.42 -6.53
CA VAL A 83 2.22 4.46 -5.07
C VAL A 83 1.87 5.86 -4.56
N HIS A 84 1.02 5.91 -3.53
CA HIS A 84 0.65 7.14 -2.85
C HIS A 84 0.77 7.00 -1.33
N GLY A 85 1.70 7.73 -0.71
CA GLY A 85 1.86 7.80 0.75
C GLY A 85 1.10 8.96 1.36
N VAL A 86 0.38 8.73 2.47
CA VAL A 86 -0.32 9.80 3.21
C VAL A 86 0.29 9.96 4.60
N ILE A 87 0.83 11.14 4.89
CA ILE A 87 1.71 11.39 6.04
C ILE A 87 1.16 12.55 6.87
N PRO A 88 1.01 12.41 8.19
CA PRO A 88 0.57 13.50 9.04
C PRO A 88 1.75 14.45 9.33
N GLU A 89 1.48 15.75 9.44
CA GLU A 89 2.49 16.77 9.80
C GLU A 89 3.25 16.42 11.08
N ALA A 90 2.59 15.80 12.05
CA ALA A 90 3.20 15.39 13.32
C ALA A 90 4.36 14.39 13.15
N LEU A 91 4.29 13.47 12.17
CA LEU A 91 5.39 12.52 11.93
C LEU A 91 6.59 13.19 11.26
N LEU A 92 6.36 14.17 10.38
CA LEU A 92 7.45 14.99 9.83
C LEU A 92 8.14 15.79 10.94
N GLN A 93 7.38 16.32 11.90
CA GLN A 93 7.93 17.04 13.05
C GLN A 93 8.73 16.13 13.99
N TYR A 94 8.26 14.89 14.22
CA TYR A 94 8.97 13.92 15.03
C TYR A 94 10.31 13.50 14.40
N GLU A 95 10.33 13.28 13.09
CA GLU A 95 11.57 13.00 12.36
C GLU A 95 12.52 14.21 12.35
N ARG A 96 12.00 15.44 12.30
CA ARG A 96 12.80 16.67 12.46
C ARG A 96 13.44 16.76 13.84
N SER A 97 12.69 16.51 14.91
CA SER A 97 13.20 16.66 16.28
C SER A 97 14.23 15.61 16.67
N ASN A 98 14.23 14.44 16.01
CA ASN A 98 15.16 13.36 16.28
C ASN A 98 16.44 13.41 15.43
N ARG A 99 16.57 14.39 14.53
CA ARG A 99 17.82 14.62 13.78
C ARG A 99 18.61 15.76 14.43
N GLU A 100 19.81 15.44 14.90
CA GLU A 100 20.76 16.42 15.47
C GLU A 100 21.35 17.38 14.42
N ASP A 101 21.01 17.23 13.13
CA ASP A 101 21.66 17.91 12.01
C ASP A 101 21.13 19.32 11.69
N GLY A 102 20.11 19.81 12.41
CA GLY A 102 19.68 21.21 12.35
C GLY A 102 19.17 21.67 10.97
N LEU A 103 18.73 20.74 10.12
CA LEU A 103 18.28 21.08 8.76
C LEU A 103 16.91 21.81 8.79
N GLY A 104 16.87 22.98 8.16
CA GLY A 104 15.69 23.86 8.11
C GLY A 104 14.49 23.31 7.32
N GLU A 105 13.36 24.04 7.43
CA GLU A 105 12.02 23.66 6.94
C GLU A 105 11.98 23.14 5.48
N GLU A 106 12.81 23.70 4.58
CA GLU A 106 12.87 23.32 3.16
C GLU A 106 13.36 21.89 2.89
N LYS A 107 14.15 21.28 3.78
CA LYS A 107 14.74 19.94 3.52
C LYS A 107 13.89 18.78 4.02
N VAL A 108 12.84 19.04 4.78
CA VAL A 108 11.98 17.98 5.32
C VAL A 108 11.03 17.47 4.24
N GLN A 109 10.65 18.33 3.29
CA GLN A 109 9.93 17.92 2.09
C GLN A 109 10.77 16.96 1.20
N LYS A 110 12.09 16.90 1.40
CA LYS A 110 13.03 16.00 0.71
C LYS A 110 13.29 14.67 1.43
N LEU A 111 12.58 14.39 2.54
CA LEU A 111 12.78 13.16 3.31
C LEU A 111 12.31 11.90 2.58
N ILE A 112 11.45 12.04 1.58
CA ILE A 112 10.88 10.94 0.82
C ILE A 112 11.22 11.15 -0.64
N ASP A 113 12.10 10.30 -1.12
CA ASP A 113 12.46 10.22 -2.52
C ASP A 113 11.28 9.61 -3.29
N GLU A 114 10.54 10.44 -4.04
CA GLU A 114 9.38 9.98 -4.80
C GLU A 114 9.76 8.94 -5.87
N ASP A 115 10.99 9.00 -6.40
CA ASP A 115 11.50 8.02 -7.34
C ASP A 115 11.75 6.66 -6.69
N VAL A 116 11.75 6.59 -5.36
CA VAL A 116 11.92 5.36 -4.58
C VAL A 116 10.63 4.94 -3.89
N TYR A 117 9.88 5.84 -3.26
CA TYR A 117 8.74 5.50 -2.40
C TYR A 117 7.38 5.99 -2.93
N GLY A 118 7.38 6.65 -4.08
CA GLY A 118 6.19 7.14 -4.76
C GLY A 118 5.74 8.51 -4.29
N ARG A 119 4.66 8.99 -4.89
CA ARG A 119 4.08 10.29 -4.55
C ARG A 119 3.63 10.31 -3.09
N PHE A 120 3.67 11.47 -2.46
CA PHE A 120 3.15 11.61 -1.10
C PHE A 120 2.26 12.85 -0.94
N THR A 121 1.35 12.77 0.03
CA THR A 121 0.52 13.89 0.48
C THR A 121 0.70 14.08 1.99
N VAL A 122 1.04 15.31 2.39
CA VAL A 122 1.09 15.71 3.79
C VAL A 122 -0.28 16.20 4.22
N VAL A 123 -0.76 15.72 5.37
CA VAL A 123 -2.05 16.09 5.95
C VAL A 123 -1.89 16.58 7.38
N LYS A 124 -2.85 17.38 7.82
CA LYS A 124 -2.82 18.04 9.14
C LYS A 124 -2.73 17.05 10.32
N ASP A 125 -3.51 15.97 10.27
CA ASP A 125 -3.69 15.08 11.42
C ASP A 125 -3.98 13.62 11.01
N MET A 126 -3.95 12.73 12.00
CA MET A 126 -4.16 11.28 11.82
C MET A 126 -5.58 10.94 11.32
N HIS A 127 -6.58 11.73 11.68
CA HIS A 127 -7.96 11.50 11.23
C HIS A 127 -8.08 11.77 9.74
N THR A 128 -7.57 12.93 9.30
CA THR A 128 -7.50 13.30 7.88
C THR A 128 -6.68 12.30 7.07
N ARG A 129 -5.59 11.76 7.65
CA ARG A 129 -4.78 10.70 7.04
C ARG A 129 -5.60 9.44 6.75
N LYS A 130 -6.24 8.87 7.76
CA LYS A 130 -7.05 7.63 7.62
C LYS A 130 -8.21 7.85 6.65
N GLN A 131 -8.89 9.00 6.77
CA GLN A 131 -9.98 9.36 5.87
C GLN A 131 -9.53 9.46 4.41
N MET A 132 -8.38 10.09 4.13
CA MET A 132 -7.85 10.21 2.77
C MET A 132 -7.49 8.85 2.18
N MET A 133 -6.77 8.02 2.94
CA MET A 133 -6.37 6.67 2.50
C MET A 133 -7.60 5.81 2.17
N ALA A 134 -8.61 5.83 3.03
CA ALA A 134 -9.84 5.07 2.81
C ALA A 134 -10.65 5.62 1.64
N ARG A 135 -10.77 6.95 1.52
CA ARG A 135 -11.47 7.59 0.41
C ARG A 135 -10.88 7.19 -0.95
N GLU A 136 -9.56 7.16 -1.06
CA GLU A 136 -8.89 6.75 -2.31
C GLU A 136 -9.25 5.31 -2.71
N VAL A 137 -9.32 4.39 -1.75
CA VAL A 137 -9.77 3.02 -2.00
C VAL A 137 -11.24 2.98 -2.42
N ILE A 138 -12.11 3.66 -1.67
CA ILE A 138 -13.56 3.65 -1.87
C ILE A 138 -13.92 4.22 -3.25
N GLU A 139 -13.24 5.27 -3.70
CA GLU A 139 -13.46 5.93 -4.99
C GLU A 139 -12.68 5.29 -6.17
N SER A 140 -11.87 4.24 -5.92
CA SER A 140 -11.08 3.54 -6.94
C SER A 140 -11.90 2.59 -7.81
N GLY A 141 -11.27 1.97 -8.81
CA GLY A 141 -11.90 0.95 -9.66
C GLY A 141 -12.38 -0.30 -8.92
N PRO A 142 -13.14 -1.18 -9.60
CA PRO A 142 -13.45 -2.50 -9.08
C PRO A 142 -12.16 -3.28 -8.77
N GLY A 143 -12.15 -4.03 -7.67
CA GLY A 143 -10.96 -4.76 -7.20
C GLY A 143 -10.09 -4.00 -6.19
N GLY A 144 -10.41 -2.74 -5.87
CA GLY A 144 -9.81 -2.03 -4.73
C GLY A 144 -10.29 -2.55 -3.37
N GLY A 145 -9.46 -2.40 -2.34
CA GLY A 145 -9.75 -2.91 -0.99
C GLY A 145 -8.71 -2.51 0.06
N PHE A 146 -8.80 -3.13 1.23
CA PHE A 146 -7.89 -2.92 2.34
C PHE A 146 -7.14 -4.21 2.66
N VAL A 147 -5.84 -4.11 2.92
CA VAL A 147 -4.99 -5.24 3.31
C VAL A 147 -4.21 -4.86 4.56
N ALA A 148 -4.23 -5.72 5.57
CA ALA A 148 -3.33 -5.63 6.72
C ALA A 148 -2.22 -6.68 6.62
N LEU A 149 -0.99 -6.23 6.32
CA LEU A 149 0.21 -7.03 6.54
C LEU A 149 0.59 -6.99 8.03
N SER A 150 1.63 -7.74 8.40
CA SER A 150 2.15 -7.73 9.77
C SER A 150 2.50 -6.31 10.25
N GLY A 151 2.03 -5.96 11.44
CA GLY A 151 2.19 -4.63 12.02
C GLY A 151 1.69 -4.54 13.46
N GLY A 152 2.06 -3.45 14.14
CA GLY A 152 1.77 -3.26 15.56
C GLY A 152 0.38 -2.65 15.82
N TYR A 153 0.25 -1.95 16.95
CA TYR A 153 -1.01 -1.33 17.37
C TYR A 153 -1.59 -0.34 16.35
N GLY A 154 -0.75 0.45 15.66
CA GLY A 154 -1.23 1.37 14.63
C GLY A 154 -1.92 0.64 13.46
N THR A 155 -1.30 -0.43 12.96
CA THR A 155 -1.90 -1.29 11.92
C THR A 155 -3.20 -1.93 12.37
N LEU A 156 -3.27 -2.37 13.63
CA LEU A 156 -4.48 -2.95 14.20
C LEU A 156 -5.60 -1.91 14.33
N GLU A 157 -5.28 -0.68 14.76
CA GLU A 157 -6.24 0.42 14.87
C GLU A 157 -6.82 0.79 13.50
N GLU A 158 -5.96 0.94 12.49
CA GLU A 158 -6.36 1.24 11.11
C GLU A 158 -7.24 0.12 10.52
N LEU A 159 -6.88 -1.15 10.78
CA LEU A 159 -7.66 -2.32 10.38
C LEU A 159 -9.06 -2.32 11.01
N MET A 160 -9.14 -2.17 12.33
CA MET A 160 -10.42 -2.25 13.05
C MET A 160 -11.36 -1.11 12.67
N GLU A 161 -10.81 0.08 12.36
CA GLU A 161 -11.60 1.21 11.87
C GLU A 161 -12.28 0.89 10.53
N VAL A 162 -11.53 0.38 9.54
CA VAL A 162 -12.13 0.05 8.22
C VAL A 162 -13.07 -1.16 8.28
N VAL A 163 -12.81 -2.13 9.18
CA VAL A 163 -13.76 -3.23 9.43
C VAL A 163 -15.07 -2.68 9.99
N THR A 164 -15.00 -1.76 10.96
CA THR A 164 -16.19 -1.15 11.55
C THR A 164 -16.95 -0.31 10.52
N TRP A 165 -16.26 0.43 9.66
CA TRP A 165 -16.90 1.19 8.57
C TRP A 165 -17.60 0.29 7.56
N ASN A 166 -17.01 -0.87 7.23
CA ASN A 166 -17.66 -1.88 6.41
C ASN A 166 -18.93 -2.42 7.07
N GLN A 167 -18.86 -2.77 8.36
CA GLN A 167 -20.00 -3.27 9.12
C GLN A 167 -21.16 -2.25 9.20
N LEU A 168 -20.85 -0.96 9.25
CA LEU A 168 -21.84 0.13 9.26
C LEU A 168 -22.38 0.48 7.86
N GLY A 169 -21.87 -0.15 6.79
CA GLY A 169 -22.27 0.15 5.42
C GLY A 169 -21.72 1.47 4.87
N ILE A 170 -20.67 2.03 5.49
CA ILE A 170 -19.98 3.24 4.98
C ILE A 170 -19.23 2.93 3.68
N HIS A 171 -18.76 1.70 3.53
CA HIS A 171 -18.22 1.17 2.26
C HIS A 171 -18.41 -0.35 2.15
N GLU A 172 -18.31 -0.85 0.92
CA GLU A 172 -18.45 -2.29 0.62
C GLU A 172 -17.13 -2.94 0.18
N ARG A 173 -16.02 -2.22 0.30
CA ARG A 173 -14.69 -2.71 -0.07
C ARG A 173 -14.23 -3.83 0.87
N GLY A 174 -13.68 -4.91 0.29
CA GLY A 174 -13.15 -6.04 1.04
C GLY A 174 -11.98 -5.64 1.93
N VAL A 175 -11.90 -6.28 3.10
CA VAL A 175 -10.80 -6.12 4.07
C VAL A 175 -10.13 -7.48 4.26
N VAL A 176 -8.82 -7.53 4.06
CA VAL A 176 -8.04 -8.78 4.05
C VAL A 176 -6.93 -8.72 5.09
N LEU A 177 -6.84 -9.77 5.91
CA LEU A 177 -5.69 -10.04 6.75
C LEU A 177 -4.69 -10.89 5.96
N TYR A 178 -3.54 -10.32 5.60
CA TYR A 178 -2.46 -11.08 4.95
C TYR A 178 -1.66 -11.81 6.05
N ASN A 179 -2.03 -13.05 6.30
CA ASN A 179 -1.55 -13.83 7.44
C ASN A 179 -0.19 -14.52 7.19
N VAL A 180 0.90 -13.78 7.40
CA VAL A 180 2.29 -14.29 7.28
C VAL A 180 2.66 -15.08 8.53
N GLU A 181 3.06 -16.34 8.39
CA GLU A 181 3.52 -17.20 9.51
C GLU A 181 2.52 -17.26 10.70
N GLY A 182 1.21 -17.15 10.43
CA GLY A 182 0.19 -17.16 11.47
C GLY A 182 0.12 -15.89 12.32
N TYR A 183 0.75 -14.78 11.88
CA TYR A 183 0.78 -13.50 12.60
C TYR A 183 -0.59 -13.01 13.08
N TRP A 184 -1.64 -13.22 12.28
CA TRP A 184 -3.00 -12.79 12.58
C TRP A 184 -3.89 -13.87 13.22
N ASP A 185 -3.36 -15.08 13.50
CA ASP A 185 -4.14 -16.19 14.06
C ASP A 185 -4.83 -15.82 15.37
N GLY A 186 -4.17 -15.04 16.23
CA GLY A 186 -4.75 -14.58 17.50
C GLY A 186 -5.97 -13.68 17.30
N ILE A 187 -5.93 -12.78 16.31
CA ILE A 187 -7.07 -11.89 16.00
C ILE A 187 -8.19 -12.69 15.35
N LEU A 188 -7.88 -13.56 14.39
CA LEU A 188 -8.87 -14.43 13.74
C LEU A 188 -9.57 -15.34 14.75
N LYS A 189 -8.83 -15.86 15.74
CA LYS A 189 -9.39 -16.66 16.83
C LYS A 189 -10.25 -15.84 17.79
N TRP A 190 -9.94 -14.56 17.99
CA TRP A 190 -10.73 -13.69 18.87
C TRP A 190 -12.08 -13.28 18.26
N VAL A 191 -12.14 -13.11 16.93
CA VAL A 191 -13.37 -12.73 16.21
C VAL A 191 -14.35 -13.90 16.06
N ASN A 192 -13.84 -15.13 15.96
CA ASN A 192 -14.65 -16.36 15.83
C ASN A 192 -15.17 -16.86 17.18
#